data_AF-E0Q7B8-F1
#
_entry.id   AF-E0Q7B8-F1
#
_cell.length_a   1.000
_cell.length_b   1.000
_cell.length_c   1.000
_cell.angle_alpha   90.00
_cell.angle_beta   90.00
_cell.angle_gamma   90.00
#
_symmetry.space_group_name_H-M   'P 1'
#
loop_
_entity.id
_entity.type
_entity.pdbx_description
1 polymer ?
#
loop_
_entity_poly.entity_id
_entity_poly.type
_entity_poly.pdbx_seq_one_letter_code
_entity_poly.pdbx_strand_id
1 'polypeptide(L)'
;MEDVMAEHTDETVETVEVPTTWEELKAFDERLHDLPDMVQAEDFTPAQTAMYTVTSGRLYERTNRLNELGWFGGGESKKKRKNAEDEIVLALAEYVEYADQWFESLALDKDAYHEWAKGRVLIDLFAIYATLDRFYTERLGKSNTSKTRSESAE
;
A
#
# COMPACT_ATOMS: atom_id res chain seq x y z
N MET A 1 51.24 3.63 -13.80
CA MET A 1 50.53 3.17 -12.61
C MET A 1 49.08 3.43 -12.92
N GLU A 2 48.38 2.39 -13.37
CA GLU A 2 47.06 2.44 -13.97
C GLU A 2 45.96 2.75 -12.94
N ASP A 3 44.91 3.37 -13.48
CA ASP A 3 43.63 3.72 -12.89
C ASP A 3 43.02 2.64 -11.99
N VAL A 4 42.40 3.08 -10.89
CA VAL A 4 41.13 2.50 -10.45
C VAL A 4 40.22 3.66 -10.07
N MET A 5 39.49 4.15 -11.07
CA MET A 5 38.30 4.97 -10.91
C MET A 5 37.32 4.17 -10.04
N ALA A 6 37.00 4.72 -8.87
CA ALA A 6 35.91 4.20 -8.04
C ALA A 6 34.61 4.35 -8.84
N GLU A 7 34.08 3.24 -9.34
CA GLU A 7 32.71 3.17 -9.85
C GLU A 7 31.76 3.45 -8.68
N HIS A 8 31.31 4.69 -8.58
CA HIS A 8 30.08 5.02 -7.88
C HIS A 8 28.94 4.43 -8.70
N THR A 9 28.52 3.21 -8.35
CA THR A 9 27.21 2.69 -8.76
C THR A 9 26.15 3.51 -8.05
N ASP A 10 25.74 4.59 -8.71
CA ASP A 10 24.48 5.27 -8.44
C ASP A 10 23.38 4.25 -8.79
N GLU A 11 22.95 3.48 -7.79
CA GLU A 11 21.77 2.63 -7.91
C GLU A 11 20.59 3.58 -8.17
N THR A 12 20.30 3.77 -9.46
CA THR A 12 19.04 4.35 -9.91
C THR A 12 17.95 3.51 -9.29
N VAL A 13 17.31 4.05 -8.24
CA VAL A 13 16.08 3.48 -7.70
C VAL A 13 15.08 3.56 -8.84
N GLU A 14 14.88 2.45 -9.56
CA GLU A 14 13.79 2.33 -10.51
C GLU A 14 12.52 2.74 -9.77
N THR A 15 11.96 3.88 -10.15
CA THR A 15 10.64 4.28 -9.67
C THR A 15 9.68 3.26 -10.23
N VAL A 16 9.38 2.24 -9.42
CA VAL A 16 8.38 1.22 -9.77
C VAL A 16 7.07 1.95 -10.05
N GLU A 17 6.67 1.95 -11.33
CA GLU A 17 5.43 2.57 -11.77
C GLU A 17 4.26 1.84 -11.10
N VAL A 18 3.38 2.62 -10.49
CA VAL A 18 2.21 2.05 -9.82
C VAL A 18 1.18 1.69 -10.87
N PRO A 19 0.61 0.48 -10.79
CA PRO A 19 -0.51 0.08 -11.62
C PRO A 19 -1.62 1.11 -11.65
N THR A 20 -2.18 1.36 -12.82
CA THR A 20 -3.24 2.35 -13.00
C THR A 20 -4.61 1.74 -13.23
N THR A 21 -4.63 0.46 -13.63
CA THR A 21 -5.84 -0.34 -13.80
C THR A 21 -5.88 -1.51 -12.82
N TRP A 22 -7.08 -2.03 -12.59
CA TRP A 22 -7.29 -3.20 -11.73
C TRP A 22 -6.58 -4.45 -12.25
N GLU A 23 -6.58 -4.65 -13.57
CA GLU A 23 -5.88 -5.77 -14.21
C GLU A 23 -4.35 -5.64 -14.10
N GLU A 24 -3.80 -4.44 -14.30
CA GLU A 24 -2.38 -4.18 -14.06
C GLU A 24 -2.00 -4.45 -12.60
N LEU A 25 -2.88 -4.10 -11.64
CA LEU A 25 -2.64 -4.34 -10.23
C LEU A 25 -2.56 -5.84 -9.90
N LYS A 26 -3.48 -6.64 -10.43
CA LYS A 26 -3.48 -8.11 -10.26
C LYS A 26 -2.27 -8.77 -10.92
N ALA A 27 -1.77 -8.20 -12.02
CA ALA A 27 -0.56 -8.67 -12.70
C ALA A 27 0.75 -8.21 -12.02
N PHE A 28 0.70 -7.12 -11.26
CA PHE A 28 1.87 -6.49 -10.63
C PHE A 28 2.38 -7.26 -9.41
N ASP A 29 1.48 -7.86 -8.64
CA ASP A 29 1.81 -8.65 -7.45
C ASP A 29 1.07 -9.98 -7.49
N GLU A 30 1.80 -11.09 -7.56
CA GLU A 30 1.21 -12.44 -7.64
C GLU A 30 0.23 -12.73 -6.49
N ARG A 31 0.40 -12.09 -5.34
CA ARG A 31 -0.50 -12.24 -4.19
C ARG A 31 -1.89 -11.66 -4.45
N LEU A 32 -2.01 -10.73 -5.41
CA LEU A 32 -3.24 -10.05 -5.83
C LEU A 32 -3.94 -10.73 -7.01
N HIS A 33 -3.34 -11.75 -7.64
CA HIS A 33 -3.89 -12.39 -8.85
C HIS A 33 -5.37 -12.79 -8.70
N ASP A 34 -5.71 -13.43 -7.58
CA ASP A 34 -7.06 -13.92 -7.27
C ASP A 34 -7.89 -12.93 -6.43
N LEU A 35 -7.46 -11.67 -6.32
CA LEU A 35 -8.20 -10.64 -5.59
C LEU A 35 -9.60 -10.48 -6.24
N PRO A 36 -10.70 -10.61 -5.47
CA PRO A 36 -12.04 -10.40 -6.01
C PRO A 36 -12.24 -8.93 -6.40
N ASP A 37 -13.24 -8.67 -7.23
CA ASP A 37 -13.54 -7.32 -7.66
C ASP A 37 -14.01 -6.45 -6.50
N MET A 38 -13.54 -5.20 -6.51
CA MET A 38 -13.81 -4.19 -5.48
C MET A 38 -14.40 -2.94 -6.11
N VAL A 39 -15.13 -2.18 -5.30
CA VAL A 39 -15.56 -0.82 -5.66
C VAL A 39 -14.33 0.01 -6.04
N GLN A 40 -14.36 0.60 -7.23
CA GLN A 40 -13.26 1.41 -7.74
C GLN A 40 -13.26 2.82 -7.12
N ALA A 41 -12.09 3.45 -7.04
CA ALA A 41 -11.89 4.75 -6.39
C ALA A 41 -12.80 5.85 -6.97
N GLU A 42 -13.00 5.87 -8.28
CA GLU A 42 -13.86 6.81 -9.01
C GLU A 42 -15.34 6.68 -8.64
N ASP A 43 -15.76 5.51 -8.16
CA ASP A 43 -17.14 5.15 -7.81
C ASP A 43 -17.41 5.25 -6.31
N PHE A 44 -16.46 5.76 -5.52
CA PHE A 44 -16.64 5.94 -4.09
C PHE A 44 -17.82 6.88 -3.79
N THR A 45 -18.73 6.40 -2.95
CA THR A 45 -19.71 7.24 -2.29
C THR A 45 -19.01 8.24 -1.34
N PRO A 46 -19.67 9.35 -0.96
CA PRO A 46 -19.11 10.28 0.02
C PRO A 46 -18.69 9.61 1.34
N ALA A 47 -19.45 8.60 1.79
CA ALA A 47 -19.13 7.83 2.98
C ALA A 47 -17.85 7.00 2.81
N GLN A 48 -17.68 6.34 1.65
CA GLN A 48 -16.47 5.59 1.34
C GLN A 48 -15.25 6.51 1.23
N THR A 49 -15.37 7.68 0.59
CA THR A 49 -14.27 8.65 0.53
C THR A 49 -13.85 9.14 1.92
N ALA A 50 -14.80 9.42 2.81
CA ALA A 50 -14.51 9.81 4.18
C ALA A 50 -13.82 8.68 4.96
N MET A 51 -14.34 7.45 4.86
CA MET A 51 -13.78 6.27 5.52
C MET A 51 -12.37 5.95 5.01
N TYR A 52 -12.14 6.08 3.70
CA TYR A 52 -10.82 5.91 3.10
C TYR A 52 -9.82 6.92 3.66
N THR A 53 -10.22 8.19 3.77
CA THR A 53 -9.36 9.26 4.30
C THR A 53 -8.91 8.95 5.73
N VAL A 54 -9.84 8.47 6.57
CA VAL A 54 -9.51 8.05 7.95
C VAL A 54 -8.60 6.82 7.95
N THR A 55 -8.91 5.82 7.13
CA THR A 55 -8.14 4.58 7.04
C THR A 55 -6.71 4.86 6.59
N SER A 56 -6.53 5.56 5.47
CA SER A 56 -5.22 5.94 4.93
C SER A 56 -4.40 6.76 5.93
N GLY A 57 -5.04 7.66 6.70
CA GLY A 57 -4.38 8.36 7.81
C GLY A 57 -3.82 7.42 8.88
N ARG A 58 -4.60 6.41 9.31
CA ARG A 58 -4.14 5.39 10.27
C ARG A 58 -3.03 4.52 9.69
N LEU A 59 -3.16 4.09 8.44
CA LEU A 59 -2.12 3.32 7.74
C LEU A 59 -0.81 4.09 7.63
N TYR A 60 -0.88 5.40 7.36
CA TYR A 60 0.27 6.29 7.35
C TYR A 60 0.93 6.38 8.73
N GLU A 61 0.17 6.52 9.81
CA GLU A 61 0.70 6.52 11.18
C GLU A 61 1.43 5.21 11.52
N ARG A 62 0.87 4.05 11.13
CA ARG A 62 1.52 2.75 11.36
C ARG A 62 2.78 2.59 10.51
N THR A 63 2.76 3.07 9.27
CA THR A 63 3.93 3.09 8.38
C THR A 63 5.05 3.94 8.94
N ASN A 64 4.74 5.13 9.46
CA ASN A 64 5.72 5.98 10.14
C ASN A 64 6.29 5.31 11.38
N ARG A 65 5.44 4.65 12.16
CA ARG A 65 5.91 3.88 13.33
C ARG A 65 6.89 2.78 12.92
N LEU A 66 6.56 2.01 11.88
CA LEU A 66 7.47 0.99 11.34
C LEU A 66 8.81 1.60 10.89
N ASN A 67 8.78 2.76 10.24
CA ASN A 67 10.00 3.47 9.84
C ASN A 67 10.87 3.88 11.05
N GLU A 68 10.27 4.43 12.10
CA GLU A 68 10.96 4.80 13.35
C GLU A 68 11.64 3.59 14.01
N LEU A 69 10.96 2.45 13.99
CA LEU A 69 11.44 1.17 14.52
C LEU A 69 12.51 0.53 13.62
N GLY A 70 12.82 1.15 12.48
CA GLY A 70 13.87 0.71 11.57
C GLY A 70 13.45 -0.38 10.59
N TRP A 71 12.14 -0.57 10.39
CA TRP A 71 11.58 -1.59 9.51
C TRP A 71 12.12 -1.51 8.08
N PHE A 72 12.09 -0.30 7.49
CA PHE A 72 12.48 -0.04 6.10
C PHE A 72 13.99 0.23 5.91
N GLY A 73 14.78 0.28 6.98
CA GLY A 73 16.17 0.74 6.92
C GLY A 73 17.26 -0.35 6.95
N GLY A 74 18.48 0.07 6.64
CA GLY A 74 19.70 -0.75 6.61
C GLY A 74 20.42 -0.91 7.97
N GLY A 75 21.76 -0.83 7.98
CA GLY A 75 22.64 -1.23 9.10
C GLY A 75 22.21 -0.78 10.50
N GLU A 76 22.12 0.52 10.79
CA GLU A 76 21.70 1.03 12.10
C GLU A 76 20.25 0.64 12.45
N SER A 77 19.38 0.59 11.44
CA SER A 77 17.97 0.21 11.58
C SER A 77 17.81 -1.27 11.95
N LYS A 78 18.73 -2.17 11.56
CA LYS A 78 18.72 -3.57 12.02
C LYS A 78 18.86 -3.69 13.53
N LYS A 79 19.68 -2.84 14.16
CA LYS A 79 19.85 -2.83 15.62
C LYS A 79 18.60 -2.31 16.33
N LYS A 80 17.96 -1.27 15.76
CA LYS A 80 16.67 -0.76 16.27
C LYS A 80 15.57 -1.83 16.20
N ARG A 81 15.45 -2.51 15.05
CA ARG A 81 14.47 -3.59 14.86
C ARG A 81 14.59 -4.69 15.91
N LYS A 82 15.81 -5.18 16.15
CA LYS A 82 16.05 -6.25 17.13
C LYS A 82 15.58 -5.90 18.55
N ASN A 83 15.61 -4.62 18.90
CA ASN A 83 15.19 -4.15 20.22
C ASN A 83 13.68 -3.80 20.28
N ALA A 84 12.97 -3.89 19.17
CA ALA A 84 11.58 -3.45 19.05
C ALA A 84 10.70 -4.46 18.29
N GLU A 85 11.06 -5.75 18.33
CA GLU A 85 10.37 -6.81 17.59
C GLU A 85 8.86 -6.85 17.91
N ASP A 86 8.49 -6.78 19.19
CA ASP A 86 7.09 -6.78 19.61
C ASP A 86 6.33 -5.54 19.10
N GLU A 87 6.96 -4.36 19.14
CA GLU A 87 6.35 -3.12 18.67
C GLU A 87 6.18 -3.10 17.14
N ILE A 88 7.09 -3.75 16.41
CA ILE A 88 6.97 -3.95 14.96
C ILE A 88 5.80 -4.88 14.65
N VAL A 89 5.69 -6.01 15.36
CA VAL A 89 4.59 -6.96 15.17
C VAL A 89 3.26 -6.28 15.45
N LEU A 90 3.16 -5.48 16.52
CA LEU A 90 1.95 -4.71 16.83
C LEU A 90 1.63 -3.69 15.73
N ALA A 91 2.61 -2.92 15.26
CA ALA A 91 2.37 -1.94 14.20
C ALA A 91 1.95 -2.61 12.87
N LEU A 92 2.51 -3.78 12.53
CA LEU A 92 2.09 -4.57 11.38
C LEU A 92 0.65 -5.11 11.56
N ALA A 93 0.33 -5.63 12.75
CA ALA A 93 -0.99 -6.16 13.06
C ALA A 93 -2.07 -5.06 12.98
N GLU A 94 -1.82 -3.90 13.58
CA GLU A 94 -2.72 -2.75 13.52
C GLU A 94 -2.90 -2.26 12.06
N TYR A 95 -1.83 -2.20 11.28
CA TYR A 95 -1.91 -1.84 9.86
C TYR A 95 -2.83 -2.81 9.11
N VAL A 96 -2.59 -4.12 9.29
CA VAL A 96 -3.34 -5.18 8.62
C VAL A 96 -4.80 -5.17 9.07
N GLU A 97 -5.10 -4.98 10.35
CA GLU A 97 -6.47 -4.91 10.86
C GLU A 97 -7.25 -3.75 10.25
N TYR A 98 -6.67 -2.54 10.23
CA TYR A 98 -7.34 -1.37 9.65
C TYR A 98 -7.54 -1.50 8.13
N ALA A 99 -6.54 -2.04 7.44
CA ALA A 99 -6.62 -2.24 6.00
C ALA A 99 -7.64 -3.33 5.64
N ASP A 100 -7.62 -4.47 6.32
CA ASP A 100 -8.52 -5.58 6.05
C ASP A 100 -9.99 -5.16 6.22
N GLN A 101 -10.33 -4.50 7.33
CA GLN A 101 -11.68 -3.96 7.56
C GLN A 101 -12.14 -3.04 6.42
N TRP A 102 -11.22 -2.23 5.89
CA TRP A 102 -11.51 -1.33 4.79
C TRP A 102 -11.71 -2.07 3.47
N PHE A 103 -10.76 -2.92 3.06
CA PHE A 103 -10.81 -3.62 1.77
C PHE A 103 -11.93 -4.67 1.72
N GLU A 104 -12.24 -5.33 2.83
CA GLU A 104 -13.44 -6.16 2.96
C GLU A 104 -14.72 -5.35 2.69
N SER A 105 -14.77 -4.09 3.16
CA SER A 105 -15.93 -3.21 2.93
C SER A 105 -16.10 -2.78 1.47
N LEU A 106 -15.05 -2.88 0.66
CA LEU A 106 -15.05 -2.58 -0.77
C LEU A 106 -15.32 -3.80 -1.64
N ALA A 107 -15.16 -5.01 -1.12
CA ALA A 107 -15.37 -6.25 -1.87
C ALA A 107 -16.82 -6.35 -2.37
N LEU A 108 -16.98 -6.57 -3.68
CA LEU A 108 -18.30 -6.81 -4.28
C LEU A 108 -18.86 -8.19 -3.89
N ASP A 109 -17.95 -9.15 -3.67
CA ASP A 109 -18.24 -10.46 -3.09
C ASP A 109 -17.37 -10.65 -1.83
N LYS A 110 -18.02 -10.59 -0.65
CA LYS A 110 -17.34 -10.71 0.64
C LYS A 110 -16.88 -12.12 0.95
N ASP A 111 -17.62 -13.14 0.51
CA ASP A 111 -17.26 -14.53 0.76
C ASP A 111 -16.00 -14.89 -0.06
N ALA A 112 -15.94 -14.43 -1.32
CA ALA A 112 -14.74 -14.55 -2.14
C ALA A 112 -13.54 -13.81 -1.53
N TYR A 113 -13.76 -12.62 -0.95
CA TYR A 113 -12.71 -11.88 -0.25
C TYR A 113 -12.18 -12.62 0.98
N HIS A 114 -13.08 -13.16 1.81
CA HIS A 114 -12.68 -13.93 2.99
C HIS A 114 -11.88 -15.18 2.61
N GLU A 115 -12.30 -15.93 1.60
CA GLU A 115 -11.53 -17.09 1.14
C GLU A 115 -10.19 -16.67 0.51
N TRP A 116 -10.14 -15.55 -0.22
CA TRP A 116 -8.89 -15.01 -0.76
C TRP A 116 -7.91 -14.57 0.35
N ALA A 117 -8.39 -13.95 1.42
CA ALA A 117 -7.55 -13.45 2.52
C ALA A 117 -7.10 -14.55 3.50
N LYS A 118 -7.85 -15.65 3.57
CA LYS A 118 -7.68 -16.75 4.53
C LYS A 118 -6.28 -17.36 4.50
N GLY A 119 -5.70 -17.57 5.69
CA GLY A 119 -4.45 -18.31 5.86
C GLY A 119 -3.19 -17.58 5.44
N ARG A 120 -3.28 -16.33 4.97
CA ARG A 120 -2.11 -15.49 4.65
C ARG A 120 -1.38 -15.06 5.92
N VAL A 121 -0.06 -14.96 5.82
CA VAL A 121 0.78 -14.50 6.94
C VAL A 121 0.79 -12.97 7.02
N LEU A 122 1.03 -12.44 8.23
CA LEU A 122 0.95 -11.01 8.52
C LEU A 122 1.80 -10.13 7.59
N ILE A 123 3.01 -10.60 7.26
CA ILE A 123 3.94 -9.87 6.38
C ILE A 123 3.42 -9.75 4.94
N ASP A 124 2.77 -10.80 4.43
CA ASP A 124 2.19 -10.79 3.09
C ASP A 124 0.95 -9.92 3.04
N LEU A 125 0.09 -9.99 4.07
CA LEU A 125 -1.06 -9.10 4.21
C LEU A 125 -0.64 -7.63 4.25
N PHE A 126 0.40 -7.30 5.03
CA PHE A 126 0.94 -5.94 5.05
C PHE A 126 1.37 -5.47 3.66
N ALA A 127 2.14 -6.28 2.92
CA ALA A 127 2.61 -5.91 1.59
C ALA A 127 1.46 -5.77 0.58
N ILE A 128 0.50 -6.70 0.59
CA ILE A 128 -0.73 -6.67 -0.21
C ILE A 128 -1.49 -5.37 0.03
N TYR A 129 -1.76 -5.04 1.29
CA TYR A 129 -2.56 -3.88 1.64
C TYR A 129 -1.83 -2.56 1.41
N ALA A 130 -0.51 -2.52 1.59
CA ALA A 130 0.29 -1.36 1.22
C ALA A 130 0.25 -1.09 -0.30
N THR A 131 0.28 -2.15 -1.12
CA THR A 131 0.10 -2.04 -2.57
C THR A 131 -1.29 -1.52 -2.93
N LEU A 132 -2.33 -2.04 -2.29
CA LEU A 132 -3.72 -1.60 -2.49
C LEU A 132 -3.93 -0.13 -2.05
N ASP A 133 -3.46 0.27 -0.88
CA ASP A 133 -3.56 1.65 -0.38
C ASP A 133 -2.85 2.64 -1.32
N ARG A 134 -1.67 2.27 -1.84
CA ARG A 134 -0.98 3.08 -2.86
C ARG A 134 -1.80 3.20 -4.15
N PHE A 135 -2.35 2.09 -4.63
CA PHE A 135 -3.20 2.07 -5.83
C PHE A 135 -4.42 3.01 -5.67
N TYR A 136 -5.18 2.86 -4.59
CA TYR A 136 -6.37 3.70 -4.34
C TYR A 136 -6.01 5.18 -4.15
N THR A 137 -4.91 5.48 -3.47
CA THR A 137 -4.41 6.85 -3.27
C THR A 137 -4.13 7.53 -4.61
N GLU A 138 -3.44 6.84 -5.52
CA GLU A 138 -3.15 7.36 -6.85
C GLU A 138 -4.41 7.55 -7.69
N ARG A 139 -5.34 6.58 -7.66
CA ARG A 139 -6.59 6.68 -8.42
C ARG A 139 -7.47 7.84 -7.94
N LEU A 140 -7.54 8.10 -6.63
CA LEU A 140 -8.25 9.25 -6.09
C LEU A 140 -7.59 10.58 -6.46
N GLY A 141 -6.25 10.66 -6.41
CA GLY A 141 -5.51 11.85 -6.85
C GLY A 141 -5.71 12.17 -8.33
N LYS A 142 -5.67 11.14 -9.20
CA LYS A 142 -5.97 11.28 -10.64
C LYS A 142 -7.43 11.67 -10.89
N SER A 143 -8.37 11.07 -10.17
CA SER A 143 -9.81 11.37 -10.28
C SER A 143 -10.12 12.83 -9.91
N ASN A 144 -9.52 13.35 -8.84
CA ASN A 144 -9.66 14.76 -8.47
C ASN A 144 -9.10 15.69 -9.55
N THR A 145 -7.91 15.39 -10.07
CA THR A 145 -7.28 16.20 -11.13
C THR A 145 -8.13 16.25 -12.41
N SER A 146 -8.71 15.11 -12.82
CA SER A 146 -9.58 15.02 -14.00
C SER A 146 -10.90 15.80 -13.84
N LYS A 147 -11.47 15.85 -12.63
CA LYS A 147 -12.67 16.64 -12.32
C LYS A 147 -12.38 18.15 -12.37
N THR A 148 -11.30 18.61 -11.73
CA THR A 148 -10.90 20.03 -11.74
C THR A 148 -10.58 20.54 -13.15
N ARG A 149 -10.00 19.69 -14.01
CA ARG A 149 -9.72 20.06 -15.41
C ARG A 149 -10.99 20.20 -16.26
N SER A 150 -12.04 19.44 -15.95
CA SER A 150 -13.33 19.55 -16.62
C SER A 150 -14.10 20.81 -16.19
N GLU A 151 -14.00 21.21 -14.92
CA GLU A 151 -14.63 22.43 -14.40
C GLU A 151 -13.95 23.73 -14.85
N SER A 152 -12.67 23.67 -15.25
CA SER A 152 -11.92 24.82 -15.77
C SER A 152 -12.06 25.01 -17.29
N ALA A 153 -12.92 24.20 -17.94
CA ALA A 153 -13.20 24.22 -19.36
C ALA A 153 -14.67 24.60 -19.61
N GLU A 154 -15.13 25.70 -19.01
CA GLU A 154 -16.35 26.43 -19.38
C GLU A 154 -16.11 27.95 -19.38
#